data_AF-A0AAE1BYA5-F1
#
_entry.id   AF-A0AAE1BYA5-F1
#
_cell.length_a   1.000
_cell.length_b   1.000
_cell.length_c   1.000
_cell.angle_alpha   90.00
_cell.angle_beta   90.00
_cell.angle_gamma   90.00
#
_symmetry.space_group_name_H-M   'P 1'
#
loop_
_entity.id
_entity.type
_entity.pdbx_description
1 polymer ?
#
loop_
_entity_poly.entity_id
_entity_poly.type
_entity_poly.pdbx_seq_one_letter_code
_entity_poly.pdbx_strand_id
1 'polypeptide(L)'
;MEMETDQKGIMEKKMPHKRLYKNGRGRTPPWKEVYRKRCMERLRSSRTRLVEHFRSAGDAINNNNTQHFPATRLVQDVMEVEWAVLNQTPFPSLSVAVSDDEIVRMAMEELQQELIAEEEKLLLEVLSYDAAALASKVSMEQTEEVICPVCKVQGLHEFAKNDSVQVMGQAAGKDTKVVKCDCGLALQGANLTLNTVRSSLENTLSHHAQMCGGQMAFTSTTDTQGANVLITCGICDWMSFLI
;
A
#
# COMPACT_ATOMS: atom_id res chain seq x y z
N MET A 1 -15.54 15.41 -55.52
CA MET A 1 -16.83 14.82 -55.17
C MET A 1 -16.60 13.33 -55.06
N GLU A 2 -16.68 12.83 -53.83
CA GLU A 2 -17.05 11.48 -53.40
C GLU A 2 -17.97 10.76 -54.41
N MET A 3 -18.11 9.45 -54.52
CA MET A 3 -17.81 8.28 -53.68
C MET A 3 -18.11 7.04 -54.54
N GLU A 4 -17.47 5.93 -54.20
CA GLU A 4 -17.95 4.54 -54.23
C GLU A 4 -18.88 4.04 -55.37
N THR A 5 -18.53 2.88 -55.93
CA THR A 5 -19.36 1.68 -55.72
C THR A 5 -18.59 0.39 -55.98
N ASP A 6 -18.69 -0.46 -54.97
CA ASP A 6 -18.20 -1.81 -54.78
C ASP A 6 -19.02 -2.84 -55.59
N GLN A 7 -18.38 -3.88 -56.15
CA GLN A 7 -18.98 -5.23 -56.24
C GLN A 7 -18.00 -6.35 -56.68
N LYS A 8 -17.45 -7.01 -55.65
CA LYS A 8 -17.48 -8.47 -55.37
C LYS A 8 -17.21 -9.51 -56.48
N GLY A 9 -16.21 -10.35 -56.16
CA GLY A 9 -16.17 -11.80 -56.43
C GLY A 9 -15.42 -12.14 -57.73
N ILE A 10 -14.32 -12.89 -57.76
CA ILE A 10 -14.08 -14.22 -57.19
C ILE A 10 -12.56 -14.30 -57.00
N MET A 11 -12.08 -14.16 -55.77
CA MET A 11 -10.74 -14.63 -55.43
C MET A 11 -10.91 -15.81 -54.50
N GLU A 12 -10.79 -16.98 -55.13
CA GLU A 12 -10.59 -18.27 -54.51
C GLU A 12 -9.56 -18.14 -53.38
N LYS A 13 -10.07 -18.13 -52.14
CA LYS A 13 -9.24 -18.09 -50.94
C LYS A 13 -8.42 -19.38 -50.92
N LYS A 14 -7.19 -19.33 -51.45
CA LYS A 14 -6.20 -20.39 -51.27
C LYS A 14 -6.03 -20.62 -49.76
N MET A 15 -6.69 -21.65 -49.24
CA MET A 15 -6.50 -22.06 -47.87
C MET A 15 -5.03 -22.45 -47.71
N PRO A 16 -4.32 -21.93 -46.69
CA PRO A 16 -2.93 -22.27 -46.48
C PRO A 16 -2.81 -23.78 -46.24
N HIS A 17 -2.01 -24.45 -47.08
CA HIS A 17 -1.75 -25.89 -47.10
C HIS A 17 -1.42 -26.49 -45.70
N LYS A 18 -0.97 -25.66 -44.76
CA LYS A 18 -0.73 -26.02 -43.34
C LYS A 18 -1.99 -26.47 -42.58
N ARG A 19 -3.19 -26.04 -42.96
CA ARG A 19 -4.45 -26.43 -42.30
C ARG A 19 -4.95 -27.82 -42.69
N LEU A 20 -4.52 -28.35 -43.84
CA LEU A 20 -4.90 -29.68 -44.30
C LEU A 20 -4.13 -30.79 -43.56
N TYR A 21 -2.89 -30.52 -43.15
CA TYR A 21 -2.00 -31.54 -42.55
C TYR A 21 -1.79 -31.39 -41.03
N LYS A 22 -2.18 -30.27 -40.42
CA LYS A 22 -2.25 -30.13 -38.95
C LYS A 22 -3.72 -30.12 -38.51
N ASN A 23 -4.22 -31.33 -38.30
CA ASN A 23 -5.39 -31.67 -37.45
C ASN A 23 -6.68 -30.88 -37.70
N GLY A 24 -7.15 -30.85 -38.96
CA GLY A 24 -8.48 -30.33 -39.31
C GLY A 24 -9.68 -31.11 -38.70
N ARG A 25 -9.44 -32.22 -37.99
CA ARG A 25 -10.41 -32.88 -37.12
C ARG A 25 -9.77 -33.08 -35.75
N GLY A 26 -9.95 -32.14 -34.83
CA GLY A 26 -9.42 -32.15 -33.46
C GLY A 26 -9.95 -33.29 -32.56
N ARG A 27 -10.06 -34.52 -33.07
CA ARG A 27 -10.55 -35.69 -32.33
C ARG A 27 -9.45 -36.57 -31.76
N THR A 28 -8.19 -36.41 -32.17
CA THR A 28 -7.08 -37.18 -31.60
C THR A 28 -6.22 -36.24 -30.75
N PRO A 29 -6.20 -36.40 -29.42
CA PRO A 29 -5.33 -35.60 -28.57
C PRO A 29 -3.88 -35.76 -29.08
N PRO A 30 -3.09 -34.68 -29.11
CA PRO A 30 -1.69 -34.73 -29.53
C PRO A 30 -1.00 -35.86 -28.78
N TRP A 31 -0.20 -36.69 -29.46
CA TRP A 31 0.45 -37.86 -28.84
C TRP A 31 1.21 -37.51 -27.54
N LYS A 32 1.74 -36.28 -27.45
CA LYS A 32 2.38 -35.72 -26.26
C LYS A 32 1.43 -35.65 -25.06
N GLU A 33 0.18 -35.30 -25.29
CA GLU A 33 -0.86 -35.20 -24.26
C GLU A 33 -1.37 -36.57 -23.82
N VAL A 34 -1.51 -37.51 -24.75
CA VAL A 34 -1.78 -38.93 -24.43
C VAL A 34 -0.63 -39.52 -23.60
N TYR A 35 0.62 -39.26 -23.99
CA TYR A 35 1.79 -39.70 -23.26
C TYR A 35 1.85 -39.10 -21.84
N ARG A 36 1.61 -37.78 -21.71
CA ARG A 36 1.58 -37.10 -20.41
C ARG A 36 0.52 -37.71 -19.48
N LYS A 37 -0.71 -37.92 -19.99
CA LYS A 37 -1.79 -38.56 -19.23
C LYS A 37 -1.41 -39.97 -18.79
N ARG A 38 -0.89 -40.82 -19.68
CA ARG A 38 -0.45 -42.18 -19.34
C ARG A 38 0.71 -42.22 -18.35
N CYS A 39 1.63 -41.25 -18.42
CA CYS A 39 2.73 -41.13 -17.46
C CYS A 39 2.21 -40.80 -16.05
N MET A 40 1.33 -39.80 -15.94
CA MET A 40 0.70 -39.42 -14.68
C MET A 40 -0.16 -40.54 -14.10
N GLU A 41 -0.89 -41.27 -14.96
CA GLU A 41 -1.68 -42.44 -14.54
C GLU A 41 -0.78 -43.53 -13.96
N ARG A 42 0.31 -43.88 -14.65
CA ARG A 42 1.30 -44.85 -14.15
C ARG A 42 1.92 -44.44 -12.82
N LEU A 43 2.23 -43.15 -12.67
CA LEU A 43 2.80 -42.63 -11.42
C LEU A 43 1.79 -42.75 -10.27
N ARG A 44 0.52 -42.39 -10.51
CA ARG A 44 -0.55 -42.54 -9.52
C ARG A 44 -0.76 -44.01 -9.16
N SER A 45 -0.88 -44.89 -10.14
CA SER A 45 -1.04 -46.34 -9.89
C SER A 45 0.17 -46.92 -9.13
N SER A 46 1.39 -46.50 -9.44
CA SER A 46 2.59 -46.91 -8.72
C SER A 46 2.55 -46.47 -7.25
N ARG A 47 2.23 -45.19 -7.01
CA ARG A 47 2.06 -44.65 -5.66
C ARG A 47 0.97 -45.38 -4.89
N THR A 48 -0.20 -45.59 -5.49
CA THR A 48 -1.30 -46.31 -4.86
C THR A 48 -0.92 -47.75 -4.52
N ARG A 49 -0.24 -48.47 -5.41
CA ARG A 49 0.24 -49.84 -5.12
C ARG A 49 1.26 -49.88 -3.98
N LEU A 50 2.16 -48.90 -3.92
CA LEU A 50 3.14 -48.82 -2.83
C LEU A 50 2.46 -48.53 -1.48
N VAL A 51 1.55 -47.56 -1.45
CA VAL A 51 0.78 -47.26 -0.23
C VAL A 51 -0.08 -48.45 0.20
N GLU A 52 -0.74 -49.13 -0.75
CA GLU A 52 -1.55 -50.31 -0.47
C GLU A 52 -0.70 -51.49 0.01
N HIS A 53 0.52 -51.67 -0.51
CA HIS A 53 1.46 -52.68 -0.01
C HIS A 53 1.82 -52.44 1.46
N PHE A 54 2.12 -51.20 1.84
CA PHE A 54 2.45 -50.87 3.23
C PHE A 54 1.22 -50.96 4.15
N ARG A 55 0.03 -50.56 3.67
CA ARG A 55 -1.21 -50.72 4.42
C ARG A 55 -1.58 -52.18 4.59
N SER A 56 -1.53 -52.97 3.52
CA SER A 56 -1.76 -54.42 3.57
C SER A 56 -0.74 -55.15 4.43
N ALA A 57 0.51 -54.70 4.50
CA ALA A 57 1.50 -55.24 5.43
C ALA A 57 1.13 -54.91 6.89
N GLY A 58 0.67 -53.68 7.17
CA GLY A 58 0.14 -53.28 8.48
C GLY A 58 -1.16 -53.98 8.86
N ASP A 59 -2.07 -54.16 7.91
CA ASP A 59 -3.35 -54.85 8.10
C ASP A 59 -3.16 -56.36 8.19
N ALA A 60 -2.15 -56.96 7.54
CA ALA A 60 -1.79 -58.37 7.75
C ALA A 60 -1.22 -58.62 9.16
N ILE A 61 -0.59 -57.60 9.76
CA ILE A 61 -0.14 -57.62 11.16
C ILE A 61 -1.35 -57.50 12.11
N ASN A 62 -2.35 -56.70 11.75
CA ASN A 62 -3.53 -56.41 12.60
C ASN A 62 -4.71 -57.39 12.45
N ASN A 63 -5.03 -57.88 11.25
CA ASN A 63 -6.27 -58.63 10.95
C ASN A 63 -6.14 -60.15 11.00
N ASN A 64 -4.94 -60.71 11.15
CA ASN A 64 -4.77 -62.16 11.29
C ASN A 64 -4.65 -62.60 12.74
N ASN A 65 -5.67 -62.32 13.57
CA ASN A 65 -5.86 -62.95 14.88
C ASN A 65 -4.53 -63.18 15.66
N THR A 66 -3.66 -62.16 15.70
CA THR A 66 -2.25 -62.27 16.08
C THR A 66 -2.07 -62.24 17.60
N GLN A 67 -2.97 -62.94 18.31
CA GLN A 67 -2.70 -63.37 19.68
C GLN A 67 -1.60 -64.44 19.74
N HIS A 68 -1.03 -64.88 18.59
CA HIS A 68 -0.11 -66.01 18.58
C HIS A 68 1.02 -65.95 17.54
N PHE A 69 1.69 -64.79 17.39
CA PHE A 69 3.03 -64.78 16.76
C PHE A 69 4.07 -64.19 17.72
N PRO A 70 4.99 -65.03 18.25
CA PRO A 70 5.92 -64.58 19.28
C PRO A 70 6.84 -63.46 18.79
N ALA A 71 7.19 -63.42 17.50
CA ALA A 71 8.09 -62.41 16.98
C ALA A 71 7.50 -60.98 16.97
N THR A 72 6.21 -60.81 16.69
CA THR A 72 5.59 -59.46 16.66
C THR A 72 5.41 -58.90 18.06
N ARG A 73 5.03 -59.76 19.01
CA ARG A 73 4.98 -59.40 20.42
C ARG A 73 6.37 -59.16 20.99
N LEU A 74 7.38 -59.95 20.62
CA LEU A 74 8.76 -59.73 21.03
C LEU A 74 9.30 -58.39 20.51
N VAL A 75 8.99 -58.01 19.27
CA VAL A 75 9.40 -56.70 18.72
C VAL A 75 8.70 -55.56 19.45
N GLN A 76 7.41 -55.67 19.72
CA GLN A 76 6.66 -54.67 20.50
C GLN A 76 7.21 -54.56 21.93
N ASP A 77 7.39 -55.69 22.61
CA ASP A 77 7.90 -55.76 23.99
C ASP A 77 9.33 -55.19 24.08
N VAL A 78 10.21 -55.53 23.12
CA VAL A 78 11.56 -54.96 23.04
C VAL A 78 11.49 -53.46 22.75
N MET A 79 10.63 -53.02 21.85
CA MET A 79 10.48 -51.60 21.54
C MET A 79 9.97 -50.81 22.75
N GLU A 80 9.02 -51.35 23.51
CA GLU A 80 8.51 -50.71 24.73
C GLU A 80 9.56 -50.68 25.84
N VAL A 81 10.36 -51.74 26.01
CA VAL A 81 11.45 -51.79 26.99
C VAL A 81 12.58 -50.81 26.61
N GLU A 82 13.04 -50.85 25.36
CA GLU A 82 14.09 -49.94 24.89
C GLU A 82 13.59 -48.48 24.87
N TRP A 83 12.34 -48.23 24.53
CA TRP A 83 11.72 -46.89 24.60
C TRP A 83 11.63 -46.38 26.04
N ALA A 84 11.30 -47.25 27.00
CA ALA A 84 11.30 -46.91 28.42
C ALA A 84 12.71 -46.61 28.94
N VAL A 85 13.73 -47.35 28.49
CA VAL A 85 15.14 -47.10 28.82
C VAL A 85 15.61 -45.78 28.22
N LEU A 86 15.28 -45.49 26.96
CA LEU A 86 15.58 -44.23 26.28
C LEU A 86 14.96 -43.02 27.00
N ASN A 87 13.75 -43.17 27.52
CA ASN A 87 13.08 -42.09 28.27
C ASN A 87 13.60 -41.93 29.71
N GLN A 88 14.22 -42.96 30.28
CA GLN A 88 14.71 -42.94 31.67
C GLN A 88 16.17 -42.52 31.78
N THR A 89 16.98 -42.77 30.75
CA THR A 89 18.39 -42.34 30.71
C THR A 89 18.63 -41.40 29.54
N PRO A 90 18.92 -40.12 29.79
CA PRO A 90 19.45 -39.25 28.74
C PRO A 90 20.73 -39.86 28.17
N PHE A 91 20.87 -39.88 26.85
CA PHE A 91 22.10 -40.36 26.21
C PHE A 91 23.32 -39.65 26.82
N PRO A 92 24.46 -40.34 27.04
CA PRO A 92 25.70 -39.69 27.52
C PRO A 92 26.20 -38.56 26.61
N SER A 93 25.75 -38.50 25.36
CA SER A 93 26.01 -37.39 24.43
C SER A 93 25.08 -36.19 24.62
N LEU A 94 23.97 -36.34 25.35
CA LEU A 94 23.00 -35.30 25.71
C LEU A 94 23.20 -34.80 27.15
N SER A 95 24.14 -35.38 27.92
CA SER A 95 24.45 -34.93 29.28
C SER A 95 25.30 -33.65 29.34
N VAL A 96 25.45 -32.93 28.22
CA VAL A 96 25.96 -31.56 28.23
C VAL A 96 24.83 -30.68 28.74
N ALA A 97 24.90 -30.36 30.03
CA ALA A 97 23.92 -29.60 30.80
C ALA A 97 23.78 -28.14 30.31
N VAL A 98 23.13 -27.95 29.18
CA VAL A 98 22.22 -26.83 28.97
C VAL A 98 20.84 -27.49 29.00
N SER A 99 20.00 -27.16 29.98
CA SER A 99 18.65 -27.74 30.02
C SER A 99 17.98 -27.47 28.67
N ASP A 100 17.47 -28.50 28.00
CA ASP A 100 16.77 -28.35 26.72
C ASP A 100 15.70 -27.23 26.79
N ASP A 101 15.11 -27.03 27.97
CA ASP A 101 14.18 -25.94 28.28
C ASP A 101 14.77 -24.52 28.09
N GLU A 102 16.05 -24.33 28.37
CA GLU A 102 16.73 -23.04 28.21
C GLU A 102 17.02 -22.75 26.74
N ILE A 103 17.40 -23.77 25.96
CA ILE A 103 17.57 -23.66 24.50
C ILE A 103 16.21 -23.36 23.85
N VAL A 104 15.15 -24.04 24.27
CA VAL A 104 13.79 -23.79 23.80
C VAL A 104 13.32 -22.39 24.17
N ARG A 105 13.58 -21.93 25.40
CA ARG A 105 13.24 -20.57 25.85
C ARG A 105 13.97 -19.51 25.02
N MET A 106 15.27 -19.68 24.79
CA MET A 106 16.06 -18.77 23.94
C MET A 106 15.53 -18.73 22.51
N ALA A 107 15.20 -19.88 21.92
CA ALA A 107 14.63 -19.94 20.58
C ALA A 107 13.23 -19.29 20.51
N MET A 108 12.41 -19.44 21.56
CA MET A 108 11.11 -18.74 21.63
C MET A 108 11.28 -17.22 21.73
N GLU A 109 12.25 -16.75 22.52
CA GLU A 109 12.54 -15.31 22.65
C GLU A 109 13.05 -14.73 21.32
N GLU A 110 13.90 -15.44 20.59
CA GLU A 110 14.36 -15.05 19.26
C GLU A 110 13.19 -14.94 18.27
N LEU A 111 12.33 -15.96 18.20
CA LEU A 111 11.14 -15.95 17.34
C LEU A 111 10.17 -14.82 17.70
N GLN A 112 9.99 -14.53 18.99
CA GLN A 112 9.15 -13.41 19.43
C GLN A 112 9.73 -12.06 19.00
N GLN A 113 11.05 -11.88 19.12
CA GLN A 113 11.72 -10.67 18.68
C GLN A 113 11.63 -10.49 17.15
N GLU A 114 11.81 -11.57 16.39
CA GLU A 114 11.65 -11.56 14.93
C GLU A 114 10.22 -11.15 14.53
N LEU A 115 9.21 -11.73 15.19
CA LEU A 115 7.81 -11.41 14.91
C LEU A 115 7.47 -9.95 15.21
N ILE A 116 7.94 -9.42 16.34
CA ILE A 116 7.74 -8.00 16.71
C ILE A 116 8.40 -7.09 15.68
N ALA A 117 9.63 -7.40 15.25
CA ALA A 117 10.35 -6.62 14.25
C ALA A 117 9.64 -6.64 12.88
N GLU A 118 9.07 -7.78 12.50
CA GLU A 118 8.31 -7.90 11.26
C GLU A 118 6.97 -7.12 11.34
N GLU A 119 6.28 -7.17 12.48
CA GLU A 119 5.07 -6.37 12.72
C GLU A 119 5.36 -4.87 12.64
N GLU A 120 6.40 -4.39 13.32
CA GLU A 120 6.81 -2.98 13.28
C GLU A 120 7.13 -2.54 11.85
N LYS A 121 7.86 -3.38 11.10
CA LYS A 121 8.17 -3.13 9.69
C LYS A 121 6.91 -3.03 8.83
N LEU A 122 5.94 -3.93 9.00
CA LEU A 122 4.67 -3.91 8.27
C LEU A 122 3.85 -2.66 8.60
N LEU A 123 3.80 -2.26 9.87
CA LEU A 123 3.14 -1.02 10.28
C LEU A 123 3.77 0.20 9.61
N LEU A 124 5.11 0.29 9.61
CA LEU A 124 5.82 1.37 8.93
C LEU A 124 5.56 1.40 7.41
N GLU A 125 5.53 0.23 6.77
CA GLU A 125 5.22 0.11 5.34
C GLU A 125 3.81 0.61 5.03
N VAL A 126 2.80 0.19 5.80
CA VAL A 126 1.41 0.63 5.64
C VAL A 126 1.29 2.15 5.86
N LEU A 127 1.90 2.67 6.91
CA LEU A 127 1.90 4.11 7.18
C LEU A 127 2.57 4.91 6.06
N SER A 128 3.67 4.39 5.49
CA SER A 128 4.36 5.04 4.37
C SER A 128 3.49 5.06 3.11
N TYR A 129 2.77 3.97 2.84
CA TYR A 129 1.83 3.86 1.73
C TYR A 129 0.67 4.83 1.90
N ASP A 130 0.06 4.87 3.09
CA ASP A 130 -1.06 5.77 3.38
C ASP A 130 -0.64 7.24 3.28
N ALA A 131 0.55 7.59 3.80
CA ALA A 131 1.12 8.92 3.69
C ALA A 131 1.34 9.32 2.21
N ALA A 132 1.90 8.42 1.40
CA ALA A 132 2.13 8.65 -0.02
C ALA A 132 0.80 8.78 -0.81
N ALA A 133 -0.18 7.92 -0.50
CA ALA A 133 -1.50 7.96 -1.12
C ALA A 133 -2.25 9.25 -0.76
N LEU A 134 -2.17 9.69 0.50
CA LEU A 134 -2.75 10.96 0.95
C LEU A 134 -2.06 12.15 0.27
N ALA A 135 -0.72 12.16 0.22
CA ALA A 135 0.04 13.19 -0.46
C ALA A 135 -0.32 13.29 -1.95
N SER A 136 -0.53 12.16 -2.63
CA SER A 136 -0.99 12.13 -4.02
C SER A 136 -2.41 12.67 -4.19
N LYS A 137 -3.32 12.37 -3.26
CA LYS A 137 -4.69 12.92 -3.32
C LYS A 137 -4.67 14.43 -3.11
N VAL A 138 -3.90 14.90 -2.13
CA VAL A 138 -3.72 16.33 -1.86
C VAL A 138 -3.12 17.04 -3.07
N SER A 139 -2.12 16.46 -3.75
CA SER A 139 -1.55 17.10 -4.95
C SER A 139 -2.51 17.13 -6.14
N MET A 140 -3.38 16.12 -6.29
CA MET A 140 -4.44 16.14 -7.30
C MET A 140 -5.52 17.18 -7.02
N GLU A 141 -5.80 17.46 -5.74
CA GLU A 141 -6.81 18.41 -5.29
C GLU A 141 -6.24 19.82 -5.00
N GLN A 142 -4.94 20.03 -5.18
CA GLN A 142 -4.31 21.35 -5.00
C GLN A 142 -4.83 22.32 -6.07
N THR A 143 -5.82 23.11 -5.68
CA THR A 143 -6.26 24.28 -6.44
C THR A 143 -5.28 25.44 -6.22
N GLU A 144 -5.09 26.27 -7.24
CA GLU A 144 -4.31 27.52 -7.13
C GLU A 144 -5.02 28.57 -6.24
N GLU A 145 -6.25 28.29 -5.84
CA GLU A 145 -7.06 29.10 -4.93
C GLU A 145 -6.43 29.24 -3.54
N VAL A 146 -6.40 30.47 -3.04
CA VAL A 146 -5.94 30.78 -1.68
C VAL A 146 -7.17 31.00 -0.81
N ILE A 147 -7.39 30.10 0.15
CA ILE A 147 -8.52 30.20 1.09
C ILE A 147 -8.30 31.43 1.99
N CYS A 148 -9.37 32.22 2.20
CA CYS A 148 -9.33 33.38 3.06
C CYS A 148 -9.02 32.98 4.51
N PRO A 149 -7.97 33.54 5.14
CA PRO A 149 -7.54 33.14 6.48
C PRO A 149 -8.53 33.55 7.58
N VAL A 150 -9.37 34.56 7.32
CA VAL A 150 -10.32 35.10 8.30
C VAL A 150 -11.59 34.24 8.37
N CYS A 151 -12.26 33.99 7.24
CA CYS A 151 -13.49 33.19 7.24
C CYS A 151 -13.24 31.69 7.11
N LYS A 152 -12.09 31.27 6.56
CA LYS A 152 -11.70 29.87 6.32
C LYS A 152 -12.66 29.08 5.42
N VAL A 153 -13.50 29.78 4.65
CA VAL A 153 -14.55 29.16 3.82
C VAL A 153 -14.38 29.52 2.34
N GLN A 154 -14.24 30.80 2.01
CA GLN A 154 -14.16 31.26 0.62
C GLN A 154 -12.72 31.51 0.17
N GLY A 155 -12.45 31.34 -1.13
CA GLY A 155 -11.22 31.79 -1.76
C GLY A 155 -11.07 33.31 -1.80
N LEU A 156 -9.83 33.73 -1.99
CA LEU A 156 -9.46 35.10 -2.29
C LEU A 156 -9.46 35.35 -3.80
N HIS A 157 -9.90 36.54 -4.20
CA HIS A 157 -9.95 36.97 -5.59
C HIS A 157 -9.08 38.23 -5.82
N GLU A 158 -8.23 38.19 -6.84
CA GLU A 158 -7.40 39.35 -7.25
C GLU A 158 -8.18 40.26 -8.20
N PHE A 159 -8.18 41.55 -7.91
CA PHE A 159 -8.75 42.61 -8.74
C PHE A 159 -7.68 43.65 -9.04
N ALA A 160 -7.44 43.92 -10.32
CA ALA A 160 -6.69 45.10 -10.74
C ALA A 160 -7.63 46.31 -10.69
N LYS A 161 -7.23 47.40 -10.03
CA LYS A 161 -7.88 48.70 -10.24
C LYS A 161 -7.51 49.18 -11.64
N ASN A 162 -8.34 48.85 -12.62
CA ASN A 162 -8.27 49.42 -13.96
C ASN A 162 -8.75 50.88 -13.90
N ASP A 163 -7.83 51.74 -14.34
CA ASP A 163 -7.86 53.20 -14.41
C ASP A 163 -9.12 53.77 -15.09
N SER A 164 -10.25 53.82 -14.38
CA SER A 164 -11.52 54.32 -14.94
C SER A 164 -12.42 55.03 -13.93
N VAL A 165 -11.84 55.80 -13.01
CA VAL A 165 -12.52 56.98 -12.46
C VAL A 165 -11.51 58.12 -12.39
N GLN A 166 -11.46 58.94 -13.46
CA GLN A 166 -10.91 60.29 -13.39
C GLN A 166 -11.76 61.11 -12.41
N VAL A 167 -11.42 61.09 -11.13
CA VAL A 167 -11.75 62.21 -10.25
C VAL A 167 -10.66 63.25 -10.50
N MET A 168 -11.06 64.38 -11.08
CA MET A 168 -10.16 65.49 -11.37
C MET A 168 -9.45 65.94 -10.08
N GLY A 169 -8.12 65.84 -10.09
CA GLY A 169 -7.26 66.55 -9.14
C GLY A 169 -6.70 65.69 -8.00
N GLN A 170 -5.87 64.69 -8.33
CA GLN A 170 -4.68 64.35 -7.54
C GLN A 170 -3.75 63.44 -8.37
N ALA A 171 -2.45 63.72 -8.26
CA ALA A 171 -1.42 63.25 -9.17
C ALA A 171 -1.11 61.75 -9.06
N ALA A 172 -0.80 61.16 -10.21
CA ALA A 172 0.00 59.95 -10.41
C ALA A 172 -0.49 58.69 -9.67
N GLY A 173 -1.40 57.97 -10.33
CA GLY A 173 -1.87 56.64 -9.98
C GLY A 173 -0.72 55.65 -9.83
N LYS A 174 -0.59 55.11 -8.62
CA LYS A 174 0.17 53.88 -8.37
C LYS A 174 -0.81 52.73 -8.61
N ASP A 175 -0.47 51.81 -9.50
CA ASP A 175 -1.23 50.58 -9.76
C ASP A 175 -1.41 49.81 -8.45
N THR A 176 -2.53 50.04 -7.75
CA THR A 176 -2.83 49.38 -6.48
C THR A 176 -3.68 48.17 -6.77
N LYS A 177 -3.08 47.00 -6.63
CA LYS A 177 -3.80 45.73 -6.72
C LYS A 177 -4.55 45.48 -5.42
N VAL A 178 -5.73 44.89 -5.55
CA VAL A 178 -6.61 44.61 -4.41
C VAL A 178 -6.99 43.13 -4.40
N VAL A 179 -6.81 42.47 -3.27
CA VAL A 179 -7.25 41.09 -3.05
C VAL A 179 -8.44 41.10 -2.11
N LYS A 180 -9.57 40.51 -2.50
CA LYS A 180 -10.82 40.54 -1.73
C LYS A 180 -11.37 39.15 -1.46
N CYS A 181 -12.16 39.05 -0.39
CA CYS A 181 -13.01 37.91 -0.06
C CYS A 181 -14.46 38.38 0.10
N ASP A 182 -15.42 37.51 -0.23
CA ASP A 182 -16.85 37.77 -0.01
C ASP A 182 -17.23 37.89 1.47
N CYS A 183 -16.35 37.46 2.39
CA CYS A 183 -16.53 37.70 3.83
C CYS A 183 -16.26 39.16 4.26
N GLY A 184 -15.82 40.02 3.34
CA GLY A 184 -15.53 41.45 3.60
C GLY A 184 -14.06 41.79 3.78
N LEU A 185 -13.14 40.83 3.71
CA LEU A 185 -11.70 41.10 3.75
C LEU A 185 -11.25 41.78 2.43
N ALA A 186 -10.52 42.89 2.51
CA ALA A 186 -10.02 43.62 1.35
C ALA A 186 -8.60 44.17 1.56
N LEU A 187 -7.61 43.42 1.07
CA LEU A 187 -6.19 43.73 1.18
C LEU A 187 -5.73 44.60 0.00
N GLN A 188 -4.87 45.59 0.24
CA GLN A 188 -4.39 46.52 -0.79
C GLN A 188 -2.87 46.65 -0.73
N GLY A 189 -2.19 46.66 -1.87
CA GLY A 189 -0.74 46.85 -1.92
C GLY A 189 -0.22 47.08 -3.34
N ALA A 190 0.97 47.67 -3.45
CA ALA A 190 1.56 48.04 -4.74
C ALA A 190 1.95 46.84 -5.62
N ASN A 191 2.15 45.65 -5.05
CA ASN A 191 2.49 44.42 -5.76
C ASN A 191 1.69 43.21 -5.23
N LEU A 192 0.50 43.46 -4.68
CA LEU A 192 -0.27 42.43 -4.02
C LEU A 192 -0.91 41.49 -5.05
N THR A 193 -0.56 40.21 -5.00
CA THR A 193 -1.15 39.12 -5.79
C THR A 193 -1.56 37.96 -4.89
N LEU A 194 -2.39 37.04 -5.39
CA LEU A 194 -2.74 35.83 -4.64
C LEU A 194 -1.49 35.03 -4.23
N ASN A 195 -0.49 34.95 -5.10
CA ASN A 195 0.77 34.26 -4.80
C ASN A 195 1.56 34.95 -3.69
N THR A 196 1.60 36.29 -3.64
CA THR A 196 2.26 36.99 -2.52
C THR A 196 1.57 36.74 -1.17
N VAL A 197 0.23 36.69 -1.16
CA VAL A 197 -0.55 36.35 0.05
C VAL A 197 -0.29 34.91 0.46
N ARG A 198 -0.27 33.98 -0.50
CA ARG A 198 0.03 32.56 -0.27
C ARG A 198 1.41 32.35 0.33
N SER A 199 2.45 32.89 -0.29
CA SER A 199 3.82 32.75 0.20
C SER A 199 4.01 33.40 1.56
N SER A 200 3.35 34.54 1.83
CA SER A 200 3.37 35.17 3.15
C SER A 200 2.76 34.24 4.20
N LEU A 201 1.56 33.71 3.95
CA LEU A 201 0.91 32.73 4.83
C LEU A 201 1.78 31.50 5.07
N GLU A 202 2.29 30.86 4.01
CA GLU A 202 3.12 29.66 4.11
C GLU A 202 4.39 29.92 4.91
N ASN A 203 5.10 31.02 4.65
CA ASN A 203 6.33 31.37 5.36
C ASN A 203 6.06 31.68 6.83
N THR A 204 5.05 32.50 7.11
CA THR A 204 4.73 32.91 8.48
C THR A 204 4.26 31.73 9.32
N LEU A 205 3.41 30.86 8.76
CA LEU A 205 2.91 29.68 9.46
C LEU A 205 3.99 28.62 9.64
N SER A 206 4.80 28.34 8.61
CA SER A 206 5.88 27.35 8.70
C SER A 206 6.97 27.79 9.67
N HIS A 207 7.31 29.08 9.73
CA HIS A 207 8.29 29.61 10.67
C HIS A 207 7.86 29.41 12.12
N HIS A 208 6.59 29.71 12.43
CA HIS A 208 6.08 29.48 13.77
C HIS A 208 5.92 27.99 14.10
N ALA A 209 5.43 27.17 13.16
CA ALA A 209 5.17 25.75 13.38
C ALA A 209 6.42 24.96 13.83
N GLN A 210 7.62 25.43 13.49
CA GLN A 210 8.88 24.85 13.96
C GLN A 210 9.10 25.02 15.47
N MET A 211 8.54 26.07 16.07
CA MET A 211 8.74 26.43 17.47
C MET A 211 7.53 26.07 18.35
N CYS A 212 6.34 25.97 17.76
CA CYS A 212 5.10 25.84 18.50
C CYS A 212 4.00 25.15 17.68
N GLY A 213 3.38 24.12 18.26
CA GLY A 213 2.23 23.39 17.69
C GLY A 213 0.87 24.05 17.90
N GLY A 214 0.87 25.35 18.18
CA GLY A 214 -0.33 26.14 18.47
C GLY A 214 -1.18 26.42 17.24
N GLN A 215 -2.50 26.48 17.43
CA GLN A 215 -3.42 26.91 16.37
C GLN A 215 -3.36 28.43 16.18
N MET A 216 -3.41 28.85 14.91
CA MET A 216 -3.40 30.26 14.52
C MET A 216 -4.80 30.85 14.41
N ALA A 217 -4.96 32.05 14.96
CA ALA A 217 -6.11 32.91 14.79
C ALA A 217 -5.77 34.08 13.86
N PHE A 218 -6.74 34.47 13.04
CA PHE A 218 -6.58 35.52 12.04
C PHE A 218 -7.66 36.57 12.25
N THR A 219 -7.26 37.83 12.35
CA THR A 219 -8.18 38.95 12.56
C THR A 219 -7.89 40.02 11.52
N SER A 220 -8.94 40.52 10.84
CA SER A 220 -8.78 41.67 9.96
C SER A 220 -8.61 42.94 10.79
N THR A 221 -7.57 43.71 10.47
CA THR A 221 -7.31 45.04 11.05
C THR A 221 -7.46 46.07 9.94
N THR A 222 -7.95 47.27 10.27
CA THR A 222 -8.03 48.39 9.34
C THR A 222 -7.08 49.48 9.80
N ASP A 223 -6.11 49.83 8.96
CA ASP A 223 -5.22 50.98 9.17
C ASP A 223 -5.47 52.05 8.08
N THR A 224 -4.91 53.23 8.29
CA THR A 224 -4.87 54.38 7.38
C THR A 224 -4.37 54.05 5.96
N GLN A 225 -3.66 52.94 5.76
CA GLN A 225 -3.13 52.47 4.47
C GLN A 225 -3.93 51.32 3.84
N GLY A 226 -4.93 50.75 4.53
CA GLY A 226 -5.71 49.61 4.05
C GLY A 226 -6.05 48.59 5.14
N ALA A 227 -6.77 47.53 4.78
CA ALA A 227 -6.99 46.40 5.69
C ALA A 227 -5.80 45.43 5.63
N ASN A 228 -5.35 44.98 6.80
CA ASN A 228 -4.32 43.97 7.01
C ASN A 228 -4.90 42.79 7.81
N VAL A 229 -4.12 41.72 7.95
CA VAL A 229 -4.48 40.56 8.78
C VAL A 229 -3.46 40.41 9.89
N LEU A 230 -3.92 40.49 11.13
CA LEU A 230 -3.16 40.11 12.32
C LEU A 230 -3.28 38.61 12.53
N ILE A 231 -2.13 37.97 12.72
CA ILE A 231 -1.98 36.54 13.01
C ILE A 231 -1.50 36.42 14.45
N THR A 232 -2.19 35.62 15.26
CA THR A 232 -1.82 35.37 16.66
C THR A 232 -1.88 33.88 16.98
N CYS A 233 -0.95 33.40 17.80
CA CYS A 233 -0.98 32.04 18.30
C CYS A 233 -1.89 31.92 19.53
N GLY A 234 -2.63 30.82 19.65
CA GLY A 234 -3.51 30.57 20.80
C GLY A 234 -2.81 30.09 22.08
N ILE A 235 -1.52 29.74 22.02
CA ILE A 235 -0.78 29.15 23.16
C ILE A 235 0.56 29.83 23.48
N CYS A 236 1.03 30.76 22.64
CA CYS A 236 2.19 31.59 22.92
C CYS A 236 1.93 33.03 22.48
N ASP A 237 2.69 33.99 23.02
CA ASP A 237 2.51 35.43 22.75
C ASP A 237 3.05 35.88 21.39
N TRP A 238 3.21 34.95 20.45
CA TRP A 238 3.69 35.25 19.11
C TRP A 238 2.59 35.89 18.26
N MET A 239 2.96 36.96 17.54
CA MET A 239 2.06 37.69 16.66
C MET A 239 2.81 38.19 15.42
N SER A 240 2.12 38.28 14.28
CA SER A 240 2.64 38.85 13.04
C SER A 240 1.53 39.46 12.19
N PHE A 241 1.90 40.36 11.28
CA PHE A 241 1.04 40.83 10.22
C PHE A 241 1.35 40.08 8.91
N LEU A 242 0.33 39.95 8.05
CA LEU A 242 0.41 39.19 6.80
C LEU A 242 0.99 39.99 5.62
N ILE A 243 0.82 41.33 5.63
CA ILE A 243 1.29 42.28 4.61
C ILE A 243 1.89 43.50 5.31
#